data_AF-A0A0F3NB32-F1
#
_entry.id   AF-A0A0F3NB32-F1
#
_cell.length_a   1.000
_cell.length_b   1.000
_cell.length_c   1.000
_cell.angle_alpha   90.00
_cell.angle_beta   90.00
_cell.angle_gamma   90.00
#
_symmetry.space_group_name_H-M   'P 1'
#
loop_
_entity.id
_entity.type
_entity.pdbx_description
1 polymer ?
#
loop_
_entity_poly.entity_id
_entity_poly.type
_entity_poly.pdbx_seq_one_letter_code
_entity_poly.pdbx_strand_id
1 'polypeptide(L)'
;MMSMAIVMAGNDVRAHDDVSALETGGAGYFYVGLDYSPAFSKIRDFSIRESNGETKAVYPYLKDGKSVKLESHKFDWNTPDPRIGFKDNMLVAMEGSVGYGIGGARVELEIGYERFKTKGIRDSGSKEDEADTVYLLAKELAYDVVTGQTDNLAAALAKTSGKDIVQFANAVKISHSEIDKKVCNGGHYALEGGKGKAYAADPTDSSSKEETAQCSGLGNSSATDGHKLLSQFVSLTGVGEGKNWPTGKAAKSGSSNATIKNGDPNSNAKAVAGDLTKLSSDEKTIVAGLLAKTIEGGEVVKLGRSLLLL
;
A
#
# COMPACT_ATOMS: atom_id res chain seq x y z
N MET A 1 5.28 0.66 -15.07
CA MET A 1 4.11 1.17 -15.82
C MET A 1 3.76 2.52 -15.25
N MET A 2 3.54 3.53 -16.08
CA MET A 2 3.13 4.87 -15.65
C MET A 2 1.60 4.89 -15.80
N SER A 3 0.87 4.95 -14.70
CA SER A 3 -0.61 4.98 -14.71
C SER A 3 -1.07 6.43 -14.90
N MET A 4 -1.95 6.66 -15.87
CA MET A 4 -2.48 7.99 -16.20
C MET A 4 -3.93 8.04 -15.70
N ALA A 5 -4.21 8.90 -14.72
CA ALA A 5 -5.58 9.15 -14.25
C ALA A 5 -6.19 10.31 -15.05
N ILE A 6 -7.35 10.07 -15.65
CA ILE A 6 -8.15 11.08 -16.37
C ILE A 6 -9.32 11.44 -15.46
N VAL A 7 -9.45 12.71 -15.10
CA VAL A 7 -10.59 13.24 -14.36
C VAL A 7 -11.53 13.87 -15.38
N MET A 8 -12.78 13.41 -15.45
CA MET A 8 -13.83 14.04 -16.24
C MET A 8 -14.74 14.81 -15.29
N ALA A 9 -14.84 16.13 -15.46
CA ALA A 9 -15.77 16.96 -14.72
C ALA A 9 -16.70 17.65 -15.72
N GLY A 10 -17.99 17.32 -15.69
CA GLY A 10 -18.98 18.03 -16.49
C GLY A 10 -19.39 19.31 -15.79
N ASN A 11 -19.11 20.46 -16.41
CA ASN A 11 -19.76 21.71 -16.04
C ASN A 11 -20.93 21.95 -16.99
N ASP A 12 -22.09 22.30 -16.43
CA ASP A 12 -23.23 22.80 -17.20
C ASP A 12 -22.93 24.27 -17.55
N VAL A 13 -22.33 24.49 -18.72
CA VAL A 13 -21.99 25.84 -19.22
C VAL A 13 -23.12 26.29 -20.13
N ARG A 14 -23.86 27.33 -19.70
CA ARG A 14 -24.72 28.10 -20.59
C ARG A 14 -23.89 29.22 -21.22
N ALA A 15 -23.34 28.95 -22.39
CA ALA A 15 -22.78 29.99 -23.24
C ALA A 15 -23.93 30.79 -23.86
N HIS A 16 -23.90 32.11 -23.64
CA HIS A 16 -24.73 33.05 -24.37
C HIS A 16 -23.76 33.88 -25.21
N ASP A 17 -23.53 33.48 -26.45
CA ASP A 17 -22.57 34.17 -27.31
C ASP A 17 -23.20 34.51 -28.67
N ASP A 18 -23.41 35.82 -28.86
CA ASP A 18 -23.83 36.43 -30.11
C ASP A 18 -22.58 36.64 -30.99
N VAL A 19 -22.10 35.58 -31.64
CA VAL A 19 -21.02 35.70 -32.65
C VAL A 19 -21.54 35.35 -34.03
N SER A 20 -21.87 36.42 -34.76
CA SER A 20 -21.98 36.59 -36.21
C SER A 20 -22.07 35.31 -37.05
N ALA A 21 -23.30 34.88 -37.33
CA ALA A 21 -23.58 33.90 -38.39
C ALA A 21 -23.24 34.52 -39.76
N LEU A 22 -22.15 34.07 -40.38
CA LEU A 22 -21.94 34.28 -41.81
C LEU A 22 -22.75 33.22 -42.56
N GLU A 23 -23.87 33.61 -43.17
CA GLU A 23 -24.66 32.72 -44.04
C GLU A 23 -23.84 32.33 -45.27
N THR A 24 -23.25 31.13 -45.24
CA THR A 24 -22.67 30.49 -46.42
C THR A 24 -23.67 29.46 -46.94
N GLY A 25 -24.32 29.79 -48.05
CA GLY A 25 -25.31 28.93 -48.69
C GLY A 25 -24.74 27.55 -49.05
N GLY A 26 -25.36 26.49 -48.52
CA GLY A 26 -25.35 25.12 -49.05
C GLY A 26 -24.05 24.31 -48.98
N ALA A 27 -22.89 24.92 -48.71
CA ALA A 27 -21.60 24.22 -48.65
C ALA A 27 -21.11 24.14 -47.20
N GLY A 28 -20.83 22.93 -46.72
CA GLY A 28 -20.33 22.73 -45.36
C GLY A 28 -18.99 23.43 -45.15
N TYR A 29 -18.84 24.14 -44.05
CA TYR A 29 -17.69 25.00 -43.76
C TYR A 29 -17.01 24.61 -42.44
N PHE A 30 -15.68 24.72 -42.42
CA PHE A 30 -14.88 24.55 -41.21
C PHE A 30 -14.63 25.90 -40.56
N TYR A 31 -14.71 25.96 -39.24
CA TYR A 31 -14.33 27.14 -38.46
C TYR A 31 -13.49 26.74 -37.26
N VAL A 32 -12.68 27.69 -36.80
CA VAL A 32 -11.86 27.56 -35.59
C VAL A 32 -12.27 28.68 -34.65
N GLY A 33 -12.84 28.31 -33.51
CA GLY A 33 -13.15 29.22 -32.42
C GLY A 33 -12.04 29.21 -31.38
N LEU A 34 -11.75 30.37 -30.81
CA LEU A 34 -10.93 30.50 -29.60
C LEU A 34 -11.76 31.28 -28.60
N ASP A 35 -12.26 30.60 -27.58
CA ASP A 35 -12.95 31.26 -26.48
C ASP A 35 -12.02 31.42 -25.26
N TYR A 36 -12.17 32.54 -24.57
CA TYR A 36 -11.44 32.89 -23.35
C TYR A 36 -12.43 33.08 -22.21
N SER A 37 -12.65 32.00 -21.46
CA SER A 37 -13.64 31.94 -20.39
C SER A 37 -12.96 31.72 -19.03
N PRO A 38 -12.51 32.79 -18.34
CA PRO A 38 -11.87 32.63 -17.04
C PRO A 38 -12.89 32.23 -15.97
N ALA A 39 -12.69 31.08 -15.32
CA ALA A 39 -13.54 30.57 -14.24
C ALA A 39 -12.74 30.38 -12.94
N PHE A 40 -13.38 30.54 -11.78
CA PHE A 40 -12.74 30.22 -10.50
C PHE A 40 -13.30 28.90 -9.98
N SER A 41 -12.56 27.81 -10.15
CA SER A 41 -12.95 26.49 -9.64
C SER A 41 -12.26 26.13 -8.33
N LYS A 42 -13.03 25.57 -7.41
CA LYS A 42 -12.55 25.05 -6.13
C LYS A 42 -12.77 23.54 -6.09
N ILE A 43 -11.71 22.77 -6.26
CA ILE A 43 -11.73 21.32 -5.99
C ILE A 43 -11.59 21.14 -4.48
N ARG A 44 -12.66 20.64 -3.84
CA ARG A 44 -12.71 20.44 -2.38
C ARG A 44 -12.54 18.99 -1.95
N ASP A 45 -13.09 18.06 -2.72
CA ASP A 45 -13.14 16.65 -2.37
C ASP A 45 -12.49 15.82 -3.48
N PHE A 46 -11.24 15.40 -3.24
CA PHE A 46 -10.48 14.54 -4.14
C PHE A 46 -10.04 13.28 -3.39
N SER A 47 -10.20 12.14 -4.03
CA SER A 47 -9.81 10.83 -3.49
C SER A 47 -8.97 10.07 -4.52
N ILE A 48 -8.02 9.28 -4.03
CA ILE A 48 -7.21 8.38 -4.84
C ILE A 48 -7.53 6.96 -4.40
N ARG A 49 -7.79 6.08 -5.36
CA ARG A 49 -7.98 4.66 -5.10
C ARG A 49 -7.53 3.86 -6.31
N GLU A 50 -6.96 2.67 -6.11
CA GLU A 50 -6.80 1.72 -7.20
C GLU A 50 -8.17 1.28 -7.74
N SER A 51 -8.26 1.08 -9.06
CA SER A 51 -9.49 0.67 -9.75
C SER A 51 -9.98 -0.74 -9.36
N ASN A 52 -9.07 -1.60 -8.89
CA ASN A 52 -9.38 -2.94 -8.37
C ASN A 52 -9.95 -2.92 -6.94
N GLY A 53 -9.93 -1.78 -6.26
CA GLY A 53 -10.44 -1.60 -4.90
C GLY A 53 -9.55 -2.16 -3.77
N GLU A 54 -8.32 -2.59 -4.07
CA GLU A 54 -7.38 -3.19 -3.10
C GLU A 54 -6.79 -2.18 -2.11
N THR A 55 -6.74 -0.90 -2.48
CA THR A 55 -6.27 0.17 -1.60
C THR A 55 -7.15 0.27 -0.35
N LYS A 56 -6.53 0.14 0.84
CA LYS A 56 -7.19 0.28 2.14
C LYS A 56 -7.06 1.68 2.71
N ALA A 57 -5.92 2.34 2.49
CA ALA A 57 -5.65 3.70 2.94
C ALA A 57 -4.63 4.40 2.05
N VAL A 58 -4.71 5.73 1.99
CA VAL A 58 -3.74 6.60 1.31
C VAL A 58 -2.89 7.32 2.35
N TYR A 59 -1.55 7.25 2.23
CA TYR A 59 -0.63 7.91 3.16
C TYR A 59 0.25 8.95 2.46
N PRO A 60 0.32 10.20 2.97
CA PRO A 60 1.12 11.24 2.35
C PRO A 60 2.61 11.07 2.66
N TYR A 61 3.46 11.40 1.69
CA TYR A 61 4.91 11.41 1.84
C TYR A 61 5.39 12.75 2.42
N LEU A 62 6.12 12.69 3.52
CA LEU A 62 6.77 13.81 4.20
C LEU A 62 7.98 14.28 3.38
N LYS A 63 7.88 15.47 2.78
CA LYS A 63 8.90 16.00 1.85
C LYS A 63 10.03 16.70 2.60
N ASP A 64 11.27 16.27 2.35
CA ASP A 64 12.48 16.94 2.83
C ASP A 64 13.30 17.52 1.65
N GLY A 65 12.82 18.66 1.12
CA GLY A 65 13.60 19.67 0.39
C GLY A 65 14.29 19.36 -0.95
N LYS A 66 14.95 18.20 -1.18
CA LYS A 66 15.93 18.08 -2.29
C LYS A 66 15.95 16.75 -3.06
N SER A 67 15.33 15.66 -2.60
CA SER A 67 15.19 14.44 -3.40
C SER A 67 14.07 13.52 -2.88
N VAL A 68 13.31 12.87 -3.77
CA VAL A 68 12.32 11.85 -3.40
C VAL A 68 13.06 10.51 -3.31
N LYS A 69 13.63 10.19 -2.15
CA LYS A 69 14.07 8.82 -1.83
C LYS A 69 12.91 8.10 -1.14
N LEU A 70 12.19 7.27 -1.89
CA LEU A 70 11.04 6.53 -1.39
C LEU A 70 11.46 5.56 -0.27
N GLU A 71 11.28 6.01 0.97
CA GLU A 71 11.59 5.28 2.19
C GLU A 71 10.31 5.21 3.03
N SER A 72 10.03 4.03 3.62
CA SER A 72 8.74 3.78 4.29
C SER A 72 8.48 4.65 5.52
N HIS A 73 9.54 5.03 6.23
CA HIS A 73 9.47 5.92 7.41
C HIS A 73 9.18 7.38 7.06
N LYS A 74 9.17 7.73 5.77
CA LYS A 74 8.81 9.08 5.30
C LYS A 74 7.36 9.20 4.90
N PHE A 75 6.57 8.12 4.96
CA PHE A 75 5.12 8.25 4.88
C PHE A 75 4.57 8.58 6.26
N ASP A 76 3.65 9.53 6.32
CA ASP A 76 2.91 9.83 7.55
C ASP A 76 1.81 8.79 7.74
N TRP A 77 2.13 7.74 8.48
CA TRP A 77 1.18 6.67 8.78
C TRP A 77 0.11 7.05 9.82
N ASN A 78 0.22 8.21 10.46
CA ASN A 78 -0.75 8.68 11.45
C ASN A 78 -1.93 9.42 10.82
N THR A 79 -1.79 9.87 9.57
CA THR A 79 -2.83 10.59 8.84
C THR A 79 -3.29 9.79 7.61
N PRO A 80 -4.01 8.66 7.81
CA PRO A 80 -4.61 7.93 6.70
C PRO A 80 -5.68 8.78 6.00
N ASP A 81 -5.77 8.62 4.68
CA ASP A 81 -6.75 9.29 3.81
C ASP A 81 -6.77 10.83 3.99
N PRO A 82 -5.60 11.49 3.83
CA PRO A 82 -5.50 12.92 4.04
C PRO A 82 -6.40 13.66 3.04
N ARG A 83 -7.06 14.73 3.51
CA ARG A 83 -7.82 15.60 2.61
C ARG A 83 -6.86 16.29 1.64
N ILE A 84 -7.02 16.00 0.34
CA ILE A 84 -6.19 16.59 -0.72
C ILE A 84 -6.83 17.91 -1.15
N GLY A 85 -6.24 19.01 -0.68
CA GLY A 85 -6.64 20.36 -1.07
C GLY A 85 -5.90 20.86 -2.31
N PHE A 86 -6.60 21.59 -3.17
CA PHE A 86 -5.99 22.30 -4.30
C PHE A 86 -5.93 23.79 -4.00
N LYS A 87 -4.92 24.49 -4.56
CA LYS A 87 -4.91 25.95 -4.52
C LYS A 87 -6.10 26.48 -5.33
N ASP A 88 -6.63 27.63 -4.90
CA ASP A 88 -7.56 28.40 -5.73
C ASP A 88 -6.79 28.75 -7.01
N ASN A 89 -7.06 28.01 -8.10
CA ASN A 89 -6.48 28.27 -9.41
C ASN A 89 -7.54 29.02 -10.22
N MET A 90 -7.15 30.16 -10.76
CA MET A 90 -7.92 30.81 -11.83
C MET A 90 -7.86 29.86 -13.03
N LEU A 91 -8.98 29.24 -13.37
CA LEU A 91 -9.13 28.50 -14.61
C LEU A 91 -9.07 29.53 -15.72
N VAL A 92 -8.02 29.45 -16.52
CA VAL A 92 -7.96 30.14 -17.79
C VAL A 92 -8.11 29.05 -18.83
N ALA A 93 -9.36 28.68 -19.12
CA ALA A 93 -9.64 27.82 -20.25
C ALA A 93 -9.43 28.66 -21.51
N MET A 94 -8.34 28.37 -22.24
CA MET A 94 -8.31 28.67 -23.67
C MET A 94 -8.92 27.45 -24.35
N GLU A 95 -10.19 27.57 -24.71
CA GLU A 95 -10.94 26.51 -25.36
C GLU A 95 -10.82 26.74 -26.86
N GLY A 96 -10.11 25.81 -27.52
CA GLY A 96 -10.06 25.77 -28.97
C GLY A 96 -11.18 24.85 -29.44
N SER A 97 -12.12 25.38 -30.22
CA SER A 97 -13.14 24.58 -30.88
C SER A 97 -12.81 24.46 -32.37
N VAL A 98 -12.85 23.23 -32.89
CA VAL A 98 -12.86 22.99 -34.33
C VAL A 98 -14.26 22.51 -34.69
N GLY A 99 -14.95 23.33 -35.46
CA GLY A 99 -16.34 23.10 -35.82
C GLY A 99 -16.52 22.82 -37.31
N TYR A 100 -17.50 21.97 -37.62
CA TYR A 100 -18.00 21.77 -38.97
C TYR A 100 -19.49 22.07 -39.02
N GLY A 101 -19.87 23.06 -39.82
CA GLY A 101 -21.27 23.42 -40.08
C GLY A 101 -21.74 22.77 -41.38
N ILE A 102 -22.91 22.11 -41.36
CA ILE A 102 -23.62 21.67 -42.57
C ILE A 102 -25.07 22.15 -42.49
N GLY A 103 -25.42 23.13 -43.33
CA GLY A 103 -26.73 23.76 -43.27
C GLY A 103 -26.96 24.47 -41.92
N GLY A 104 -28.08 24.20 -41.26
CA GLY A 104 -28.44 24.78 -39.94
C GLY A 104 -27.92 24.01 -38.72
N ALA A 105 -27.20 22.91 -38.90
CA ALA A 105 -26.62 22.11 -37.83
C ALA A 105 -25.11 22.33 -37.72
N ARG A 106 -24.59 22.36 -36.49
CA ARG A 106 -23.16 22.52 -36.17
C ARG A 106 -22.69 21.38 -35.28
N VAL A 107 -21.51 20.86 -35.57
CA VAL A 107 -20.79 19.91 -34.71
C VAL A 107 -19.47 20.56 -34.33
N GLU A 108 -19.21 20.69 -33.03
CA GLU A 108 -18.01 21.30 -32.48
C GLU A 108 -17.24 20.28 -31.66
N LEU A 109 -15.92 20.25 -31.83
CA LEU A 109 -14.98 19.54 -30.97
C LEU A 109 -14.16 20.57 -30.21
N GLU A 110 -14.41 20.67 -28.92
CA GLU A 110 -13.69 21.54 -27.99
C GLU A 110 -12.54 20.77 -27.33
N ILE A 111 -11.40 21.42 -27.18
CA ILE A 111 -10.24 20.86 -26.48
C ILE A 111 -9.70 21.92 -25.52
N GLY A 112 -9.93 21.71 -24.22
CA GLY A 112 -9.38 22.52 -23.14
C GLY A 112 -8.10 21.90 -22.54
N TYR A 113 -7.14 22.75 -22.15
CA TYR A 113 -5.95 22.35 -21.38
C TYR A 113 -5.91 23.11 -20.05
N GLU A 114 -6.08 22.42 -18.93
CA GLU A 114 -6.02 23.03 -17.59
C GLU A 114 -4.93 22.40 -16.71
N ARG A 115 -4.33 23.21 -15.83
CA ARG A 115 -3.32 22.74 -14.85
C ARG A 115 -3.73 23.06 -13.42
N PHE A 116 -3.87 22.02 -12.61
CA PHE A 116 -4.15 22.15 -11.18
C PHE A 116 -2.89 22.04 -10.32
N LYS A 117 -2.73 22.97 -9.37
CA LYS A 117 -1.68 22.95 -8.34
C LYS A 117 -2.25 22.42 -7.01
N THR A 118 -1.65 21.35 -6.49
CA THR A 118 -1.96 20.79 -5.16
C THR A 118 -1.38 21.65 -4.04
N LYS A 119 -2.12 21.79 -2.92
CA LYS A 119 -1.57 22.36 -1.69
C LYS A 119 -0.66 21.33 -1.02
N GLY A 120 0.54 21.74 -0.62
CA GLY A 120 1.42 20.87 0.16
C GLY A 120 0.85 20.56 1.55
N ILE A 121 1.01 19.32 2.00
CA ILE A 121 0.76 18.90 3.39
C ILE A 121 1.97 19.36 4.23
N ARG A 122 1.75 20.18 5.27
CA ARG A 122 2.81 20.77 6.12
C ARG A 122 2.54 20.53 7.61
N ASP A 123 3.62 20.28 8.34
CA ASP A 123 3.66 20.04 9.79
C ASP A 123 3.56 21.34 10.63
N SER A 124 3.84 22.52 10.06
CA SER A 124 3.80 23.79 10.81
C SER A 124 3.72 25.07 9.95
N GLY A 125 2.54 25.71 9.96
CA GLY A 125 2.39 27.17 10.16
C GLY A 125 3.00 28.23 9.23
N SER A 126 3.64 27.94 8.11
CA SER A 126 4.14 29.02 7.21
C SER A 126 4.00 28.73 5.72
N LYS A 127 3.34 29.68 5.02
CA LYS A 127 3.07 29.91 3.58
C LYS A 127 2.78 28.67 2.71
N GLU A 128 1.71 28.73 1.90
CA GLU A 128 1.35 27.64 0.99
C GLU A 128 2.40 27.45 -0.12
N ASP A 129 3.35 26.53 0.05
CA ASP A 129 4.25 26.18 -1.06
C ASP A 129 3.61 25.16 -1.99
N GLU A 130 3.87 25.35 -3.29
CA GLU A 130 3.51 24.42 -4.34
C GLU A 130 4.31 23.13 -4.16
N ALA A 131 3.63 22.00 -4.01
CA ALA A 131 4.32 20.72 -3.86
C ALA A 131 3.72 19.69 -4.81
N ASP A 132 4.58 19.07 -5.61
CA ASP A 132 4.37 17.69 -6.03
C ASP A 132 4.18 16.86 -4.75
N THR A 133 3.00 16.29 -4.57
CA THR A 133 2.65 15.48 -3.40
C THR A 133 2.73 14.02 -3.79
N VAL A 134 3.49 13.24 -3.02
CA VAL A 134 3.66 11.80 -3.24
C VAL A 134 2.81 11.07 -2.20
N TYR A 135 2.08 10.06 -2.62
CA TYR A 135 1.19 9.26 -1.77
C TYR A 135 1.50 7.77 -1.94
N LEU A 136 1.41 7.02 -0.85
CA LEU A 136 1.43 5.56 -0.86
C LEU A 136 0.01 5.03 -0.77
N LEU A 137 -0.37 4.14 -1.69
CA LEU A 137 -1.58 3.35 -1.60
C LEU A 137 -1.26 2.10 -0.80
N ALA A 138 -1.55 2.13 0.51
CA ALA A 138 -1.31 1.00 1.39
C ALA A 138 -2.43 -0.03 1.23
N LYS A 139 -2.01 -1.29 1.16
CA LYS A 139 -2.89 -2.45 1.12
C LYS A 139 -3.00 -3.06 2.53
N GLU A 140 -3.67 -4.20 2.62
CA GLU A 140 -4.18 -4.81 3.85
C GLU A 140 -3.08 -5.09 4.89
N LEU A 141 -1.97 -5.74 4.52
CA LEU A 141 -0.89 -6.12 5.43
C LEU A 141 -0.19 -4.89 6.01
N ALA A 142 0.15 -3.90 5.17
CA ALA A 142 0.81 -2.68 5.64
C ALA A 142 -0.12 -1.87 6.57
N TYR A 143 -1.39 -1.75 6.21
CA TYR A 143 -2.39 -1.06 7.03
C TYR A 143 -2.62 -1.75 8.37
N ASP A 144 -2.82 -3.07 8.38
CA ASP A 144 -3.14 -3.83 9.59
C ASP A 144 -1.97 -3.87 10.59
N VAL A 145 -0.71 -3.89 10.11
CA VAL A 145 0.47 -3.80 10.97
C VAL A 145 0.52 -2.47 11.72
N VAL A 146 0.36 -1.35 10.99
CA VAL A 146 0.52 -0.02 11.60
C VAL A 146 -0.64 0.30 12.54
N THR A 147 -1.85 -0.09 12.16
CA THR A 147 -3.05 0.09 13.00
C THR A 147 -3.15 -0.93 14.14
N GLY A 148 -2.34 -1.98 14.12
CA GLY A 148 -2.33 -3.01 15.17
C GLY A 148 -3.52 -3.98 15.10
N GLN A 149 -4.11 -4.18 13.92
CA GLN A 149 -5.23 -5.11 13.71
C GLN A 149 -4.73 -6.56 13.61
N THR A 150 -4.38 -7.17 14.74
CA THR A 150 -3.74 -8.50 14.78
C THR A 150 -4.54 -9.60 14.08
N ASP A 151 -5.86 -9.64 14.25
CA ASP A 151 -6.71 -10.69 13.65
C ASP A 151 -6.84 -10.52 12.13
N ASN A 152 -7.01 -9.29 11.64
CA ASN A 152 -7.07 -8.99 10.22
C ASN A 152 -5.71 -9.28 9.55
N LEU A 153 -4.62 -8.85 10.19
CA LEU A 153 -3.27 -9.14 9.74
C LEU A 153 -3.00 -10.65 9.66
N ALA A 154 -3.42 -11.42 10.68
CA ALA A 154 -3.27 -12.87 10.68
C ALA A 154 -4.06 -13.52 9.54
N ALA A 155 -5.28 -13.05 9.28
CA ALA A 155 -6.11 -13.55 8.19
C ALA A 155 -5.53 -13.22 6.80
N ALA A 156 -4.98 -12.01 6.63
CA ALA A 156 -4.32 -11.58 5.40
C ALA A 156 -3.02 -12.36 5.18
N LEU A 157 -2.14 -12.46 6.19
CA LEU A 157 -0.91 -13.25 6.14
C LEU A 157 -1.19 -14.73 5.83
N ALA A 158 -2.28 -15.30 6.33
CA ALA A 158 -2.64 -16.68 6.05
C ALA A 158 -2.96 -16.94 4.57
N LYS A 159 -3.39 -15.92 3.82
CA LYS A 159 -3.63 -15.99 2.37
C LYS A 159 -2.35 -15.78 1.56
N THR A 160 -1.31 -15.22 2.18
CA THR A 160 -0.01 -14.97 1.54
C THR A 160 0.76 -16.28 1.35
N SER A 161 1.39 -16.43 0.18
CA SER A 161 2.18 -17.64 -0.11
C SER A 161 3.43 -17.72 0.77
N GLY A 162 3.84 -18.93 1.14
CA GLY A 162 5.07 -19.12 1.94
C GLY A 162 6.32 -18.55 1.26
N LYS A 163 6.36 -18.51 -0.08
CA LYS A 163 7.47 -17.90 -0.83
C LYS A 163 7.56 -16.39 -0.57
N ASP A 164 6.42 -15.69 -0.54
CA ASP A 164 6.40 -14.25 -0.30
C ASP A 164 6.75 -13.94 1.16
N ILE A 165 6.36 -14.81 2.10
CA ILE A 165 6.77 -14.72 3.51
C ILE A 165 8.29 -14.89 3.67
N VAL A 166 8.90 -15.81 2.92
CA VAL A 166 10.37 -15.97 2.88
C VAL A 166 11.03 -14.70 2.34
N GLN A 167 10.50 -14.12 1.26
CA GLN A 167 11.03 -12.86 0.71
C GLN A 167 10.95 -11.71 1.72
N PHE A 168 9.81 -11.57 2.39
CA PHE A 168 9.62 -10.60 3.45
C PHE A 168 10.62 -10.78 4.59
N ALA A 169 10.75 -12.00 5.13
CA ALA A 169 11.70 -12.30 6.21
C ALA A 169 13.16 -12.01 5.81
N ASN A 170 13.55 -12.33 4.57
CA ASN A 170 14.87 -11.98 4.06
C ASN A 170 15.07 -10.46 3.95
N ALA A 171 14.04 -9.71 3.54
CA ALA A 171 14.10 -8.26 3.47
C ALA A 171 14.24 -7.62 4.87
N VAL A 172 13.54 -8.17 5.87
CA VAL A 172 13.66 -7.77 7.29
C VAL A 172 15.09 -8.03 7.77
N LYS A 173 15.63 -9.24 7.57
CA LYS A 173 17.00 -9.60 7.96
C LYS A 173 18.05 -8.63 7.39
N ILE A 174 17.93 -8.30 6.10
CA ILE A 174 18.90 -7.43 5.41
C ILE A 174 18.78 -5.98 5.88
N SER A 175 17.55 -5.49 6.03
CA SER A 175 17.31 -4.07 6.27
C SER A 175 17.34 -3.70 7.76
N HIS A 176 16.84 -4.57 8.62
CA HIS A 176 16.59 -4.31 10.04
C HIS A 176 16.73 -5.60 10.88
N SER A 177 17.96 -6.04 11.12
CA SER A 177 18.26 -7.27 11.87
C SER A 177 17.75 -7.28 13.31
N GLU A 178 17.55 -6.12 13.94
CA GLU A 178 16.94 -6.03 15.28
C GLU A 178 15.45 -6.39 15.27
N ILE A 179 14.74 -6.14 14.16
CA ILE A 179 13.34 -6.58 13.99
C ILE A 179 13.29 -8.09 13.72
N ASP A 180 14.25 -8.62 12.96
CA ASP A 180 14.37 -10.07 12.70
C ASP A 180 14.45 -10.88 14.00
N LYS A 181 15.08 -10.31 15.04
CA LYS A 181 15.19 -10.91 16.40
C LYS A 181 13.91 -10.82 17.23
N LYS A 182 12.94 -9.98 16.86
CA LYS A 182 11.72 -9.77 17.65
C LYS A 182 10.54 -10.60 17.16
N VAL A 183 10.61 -11.11 15.92
CA VAL A 183 9.52 -11.83 15.26
C VAL A 183 9.86 -13.31 15.18
N CYS A 184 8.90 -14.19 15.49
CA CYS A 184 9.13 -15.64 15.62
C CYS A 184 10.24 -15.97 16.62
N ASN A 185 10.30 -15.23 17.72
CA ASN A 185 11.24 -15.45 18.82
C ASN A 185 10.47 -15.71 20.13
N GLY A 186 10.98 -16.62 20.96
CA GLY A 186 10.37 -17.00 22.22
C GLY A 186 9.36 -18.15 22.07
N GLY A 187 8.61 -18.40 23.14
CA GLY A 187 7.73 -19.55 23.29
C GLY A 187 6.26 -19.24 23.57
N HIS A 188 5.83 -17.98 23.44
CA HIS A 188 4.46 -17.56 23.74
C HIS A 188 3.41 -18.06 22.75
N TYR A 189 3.85 -18.70 21.65
CA TYR A 189 3.00 -19.47 20.73
C TYR A 189 3.38 -20.96 20.68
N ALA A 190 4.11 -21.48 21.68
CA ALA A 190 4.47 -22.89 21.72
C ALA A 190 3.20 -23.76 21.77
N LEU A 191 3.10 -24.73 20.85
CA LEU A 191 1.98 -25.67 20.80
C LEU A 191 2.00 -26.64 21.98
N GLU A 192 3.18 -26.86 22.58
CA GLU A 192 3.37 -27.65 23.78
C GLU A 192 4.19 -26.86 24.79
N GLY A 193 3.67 -26.72 26.01
CA GLY A 193 4.31 -25.93 27.06
C GLY A 193 5.68 -26.48 27.44
N GLY A 194 6.69 -25.62 27.50
CA GLY A 194 8.07 -26.02 27.85
C GLY A 194 8.81 -26.80 26.76
N LYS A 195 8.23 -26.93 25.56
CA LYS A 195 8.81 -27.64 24.40
C LYS A 195 9.12 -26.66 23.27
N GLY A 196 9.86 -27.13 22.26
CA GLY A 196 10.34 -26.31 21.16
C GLY A 196 11.76 -25.82 21.43
N LYS A 197 12.75 -26.67 21.16
CA LYS A 197 14.17 -26.35 21.31
C LYS A 197 14.77 -25.78 20.03
N ALA A 198 14.32 -26.26 18.88
CA ALA A 198 14.84 -25.86 17.58
C ALA A 198 13.75 -25.88 16.51
N TYR A 199 13.87 -24.96 15.55
CA TYR A 199 13.09 -25.01 14.32
C TYR A 199 13.49 -26.16 13.40
N ALA A 200 12.50 -26.86 12.85
CA ALA A 200 12.67 -27.91 11.85
C ALA A 200 11.46 -27.99 10.90
N ALA A 201 11.70 -28.36 9.64
CA ALA A 201 10.64 -28.52 8.63
C ALA A 201 9.76 -29.74 8.90
N ASP A 202 10.35 -30.79 9.45
CA ASP A 202 9.65 -32.01 9.82
C ASP A 202 10.02 -32.32 11.28
N PRO A 203 9.35 -31.68 12.26
CA PRO A 203 9.65 -31.87 13.67
C PRO A 203 9.55 -33.35 14.06
N THR A 204 10.59 -33.87 14.73
CA THR A 204 10.63 -35.26 15.20
C THR A 204 10.77 -35.34 16.72
N ASP A 205 10.09 -36.32 17.32
CA ASP A 205 10.18 -36.60 18.76
C ASP A 205 11.22 -37.69 19.07
N SER A 206 12.47 -37.49 18.63
CA SER A 206 13.57 -38.17 19.33
C SER A 206 13.79 -37.44 20.65
N SER A 207 13.81 -38.17 21.77
CA SER A 207 13.71 -37.73 23.18
C SER A 207 14.57 -36.54 23.66
N SER A 208 15.43 -35.98 22.81
CA SER A 208 16.35 -34.87 23.09
C SER A 208 16.22 -33.66 22.17
N LYS A 209 15.42 -33.74 21.09
CA LYS A 209 15.37 -32.71 20.04
C LYS A 209 14.25 -31.70 20.22
N GLU A 210 13.05 -32.14 20.64
CA GLU A 210 11.90 -31.28 20.93
C GLU A 210 11.66 -30.19 19.86
N GLU A 211 11.67 -30.58 18.60
CA GLU A 211 11.61 -29.66 17.45
C GLU A 211 10.22 -29.03 17.25
N THR A 212 10.19 -27.89 16.59
CA THR A 212 8.96 -27.16 16.27
C THR A 212 9.03 -26.53 14.88
N ALA A 213 7.89 -26.42 14.21
CA ALA A 213 7.69 -25.61 13.01
C ALA A 213 6.70 -24.47 13.29
N GLN A 214 6.52 -24.12 14.57
CA GLN A 214 5.63 -23.05 15.02
C GLN A 214 6.43 -21.78 15.29
N CYS A 215 6.14 -20.70 14.57
CA CYS A 215 6.67 -19.36 14.83
C CYS A 215 6.40 -18.97 16.29
N SER A 216 7.42 -18.45 16.99
CA SER A 216 7.37 -18.15 18.43
C SER A 216 6.97 -19.36 19.29
N GLY A 217 7.30 -20.55 18.80
CA GLY A 217 7.07 -21.83 19.45
C GLY A 217 8.29 -22.40 20.16
N LEU A 218 9.33 -21.59 20.40
CA LEU A 218 10.56 -21.97 21.09
C LEU A 218 10.38 -21.90 22.62
N GLY A 219 9.48 -22.72 23.16
CA GLY A 219 9.09 -22.72 24.58
C GLY A 219 10.04 -23.47 25.51
N ASN A 220 11.06 -24.18 25.00
CA ASN A 220 12.06 -24.84 25.82
C ASN A 220 13.07 -23.80 26.37
N SER A 221 13.44 -23.89 27.66
CA SER A 221 14.40 -22.98 28.30
C SER A 221 15.81 -23.00 27.69
N SER A 222 16.15 -24.08 27.00
CA SER A 222 17.41 -24.31 26.27
C SER A 222 17.23 -24.20 24.76
N ALA A 223 16.27 -23.38 24.29
CA ALA A 223 16.08 -23.12 22.87
C ALA A 223 17.35 -22.57 22.20
N THR A 224 17.68 -23.13 21.03
CA THR A 224 18.88 -22.80 20.27
C THR A 224 18.90 -21.33 19.87
N ASP A 225 19.90 -20.58 20.34
CA ASP A 225 20.00 -19.13 20.09
C ASP A 225 20.01 -18.78 18.60
N GLY A 226 20.68 -19.59 17.78
CA GLY A 226 20.75 -19.40 16.33
C GLY A 226 19.41 -19.57 15.60
N HIS A 227 18.33 -19.98 16.27
CA HIS A 227 16.99 -20.14 15.69
C HIS A 227 16.04 -19.00 16.09
N LYS A 228 16.43 -18.10 17.00
CA LYS A 228 15.57 -17.03 17.56
C LYS A 228 15.40 -15.84 16.62
N LEU A 229 15.08 -16.11 15.35
CA LEU A 229 14.99 -15.12 14.26
C LEU A 229 13.86 -15.50 13.30
N LEU A 230 13.14 -14.51 12.76
CA LEU A 230 12.14 -14.70 11.71
C LEU A 230 12.76 -15.35 10.46
N SER A 231 13.95 -14.89 10.05
CA SER A 231 14.69 -15.45 8.92
C SER A 231 15.05 -16.93 9.11
N GLN A 232 15.32 -17.35 10.35
CA GLN A 232 15.62 -18.74 10.69
C GLN A 232 14.35 -19.59 10.75
N PHE A 233 13.25 -19.04 11.27
CA PHE A 233 11.94 -19.69 11.18
C PHE A 233 11.61 -20.04 9.72
N VAL A 234 11.62 -19.06 8.81
CA VAL A 234 11.23 -19.34 7.41
C VAL A 234 12.20 -20.28 6.69
N SER A 235 13.49 -20.22 7.02
CA SER A 235 14.53 -21.04 6.37
C SER A 235 14.55 -22.47 6.87
N LEU A 236 14.31 -22.70 8.17
CA LEU A 236 14.47 -24.02 8.79
C LEU A 236 13.18 -24.82 8.84
N THR A 237 12.03 -24.17 8.64
CA THR A 237 10.72 -24.82 8.70
C THR A 237 10.10 -25.15 7.33
N GLY A 238 10.81 -24.89 6.22
CA GLY A 238 10.32 -25.25 4.88
C GLY A 238 9.14 -24.40 4.39
N VAL A 239 8.96 -23.18 4.92
CA VAL A 239 7.88 -22.25 4.53
C VAL A 239 7.92 -21.96 3.03
N GLY A 240 9.11 -21.75 2.46
CA GLY A 240 9.29 -21.52 1.02
C GLY A 240 9.00 -22.75 0.14
N GLU A 241 8.98 -23.95 0.73
CA GLU A 241 8.72 -25.23 0.06
C GLU A 241 7.24 -25.63 0.14
N GLY A 242 6.38 -24.76 0.68
CA GLY A 242 4.96 -25.06 0.88
C GLY A 242 4.68 -25.93 2.11
N LYS A 243 5.64 -26.04 3.04
CA LYS A 243 5.45 -26.73 4.32
C LYS A 243 5.19 -25.73 5.45
N ASN A 244 4.43 -26.16 6.45
CA ASN A 244 4.26 -25.46 7.74
C ASN A 244 3.79 -23.99 7.65
N TRP A 245 3.18 -23.60 6.54
CA TRP A 245 2.54 -22.30 6.37
C TRP A 245 1.14 -22.49 5.76
N PRO A 246 0.10 -21.78 6.24
CA PRO A 246 0.08 -20.82 7.36
C PRO A 246 -0.09 -21.46 8.75
N THR A 247 -0.13 -22.80 8.83
CA THR A 247 -0.34 -23.55 10.06
C THR A 247 0.94 -24.26 10.49
N GLY A 248 1.34 -24.05 11.74
CA GLY A 248 2.50 -24.66 12.35
C GLY A 248 2.21 -26.05 12.93
N LYS A 249 3.27 -26.76 13.29
CA LYS A 249 3.21 -28.06 13.95
C LYS A 249 4.42 -28.22 14.88
N ALA A 250 4.35 -29.08 15.87
CA ALA A 250 5.44 -29.36 16.80
C ALA A 250 5.46 -30.82 17.21
N ALA A 251 6.62 -31.31 17.65
CA ALA A 251 6.72 -32.61 18.27
C ALA A 251 5.92 -32.63 19.60
N LYS A 252 5.05 -33.62 19.77
CA LYS A 252 4.32 -33.83 21.03
C LYS A 252 5.14 -34.70 21.96
N SER A 253 5.34 -34.27 23.20
CA SER A 253 6.02 -35.08 24.22
C SER A 253 5.01 -35.88 25.03
N GLY A 254 5.23 -37.20 25.20
CA GLY A 254 4.54 -37.98 26.24
C GLY A 254 3.99 -39.36 25.85
N SER A 255 4.36 -39.96 24.72
CA SER A 255 4.04 -41.37 24.46
C SER A 255 5.19 -42.03 23.72
N SER A 256 5.40 -43.32 23.97
CA SER A 256 6.41 -44.19 23.36
C SER A 256 6.39 -44.23 21.83
N ASN A 257 5.40 -43.58 21.21
CA ASN A 257 5.27 -43.37 19.77
C ASN A 257 5.20 -41.86 19.48
N ALA A 258 6.15 -41.39 18.66
CA ALA A 258 6.25 -40.01 18.20
C ALA A 258 4.94 -39.54 17.56
N THR A 259 4.30 -38.53 18.15
CA THR A 259 3.10 -37.91 17.58
C THR A 259 3.36 -36.43 17.32
N ILE A 260 2.83 -35.93 16.20
CA ILE A 260 2.93 -34.51 15.83
C ILE A 260 1.68 -33.80 16.33
N LYS A 261 1.86 -32.67 17.01
CA LYS A 261 0.77 -31.74 17.30
C LYS A 261 0.71 -30.70 16.20
N ASN A 262 -0.41 -30.68 15.48
CA ASN A 262 -0.71 -29.58 14.58
C ASN A 262 -1.26 -28.41 15.40
N GLY A 263 -0.88 -27.18 15.01
CA GLY A 263 -1.48 -25.98 15.55
C GLY A 263 -2.91 -25.80 15.06
N ASP A 264 -3.64 -24.90 15.70
CA ASP A 264 -4.93 -24.44 15.21
C ASP A 264 -4.80 -23.85 13.80
N PRO A 265 -5.89 -23.77 13.02
CA PRO A 265 -5.86 -23.11 11.72
C PRO A 265 -5.18 -21.74 11.78
N ASN A 266 -4.22 -21.55 10.89
CA ASN A 266 -3.41 -20.34 10.71
C ASN A 266 -2.50 -20.01 11.91
N SER A 267 -2.11 -20.98 12.73
CA SER A 267 -1.30 -20.73 13.94
C SER A 267 0.02 -20.00 13.69
N ASN A 268 0.69 -20.22 12.56
CA ASN A 268 1.92 -19.49 12.22
C ASN A 268 1.62 -18.06 11.77
N ALA A 269 0.59 -17.86 10.94
CA ALA A 269 0.16 -16.53 10.56
C ALA A 269 -0.28 -15.68 11.78
N LYS A 270 -1.00 -16.28 12.73
CA LYS A 270 -1.36 -15.67 14.01
C LYS A 270 -0.14 -15.30 14.85
N ALA A 271 0.84 -16.19 14.94
CA ALA A 271 2.07 -15.93 15.68
C ALA A 271 2.88 -14.78 15.06
N VAL A 272 3.08 -14.78 13.73
CA VAL A 272 3.74 -13.68 13.02
C VAL A 272 2.98 -12.37 13.23
N ALA A 273 1.67 -12.35 13.01
CA ALA A 273 0.85 -11.16 13.22
C ALA A 273 0.93 -10.62 14.66
N GLY A 274 0.88 -11.53 15.63
CA GLY A 274 0.98 -11.20 17.05
C GLY A 274 2.33 -10.59 17.43
N ASP A 275 3.41 -11.01 16.79
CA ASP A 275 4.74 -10.43 17.03
C ASP A 275 4.89 -9.09 16.31
N LEU A 276 4.46 -8.97 15.05
CA LEU A 276 4.51 -7.73 14.28
C LEU A 276 3.70 -6.61 14.93
N THR A 277 2.53 -6.92 15.48
CA THR A 277 1.66 -5.93 16.15
C THR A 277 2.15 -5.52 17.54
N LYS A 278 3.12 -6.25 18.12
CA LYS A 278 3.78 -5.90 19.39
C LYS A 278 5.05 -5.06 19.22
N LEU A 279 5.52 -4.83 17.99
CA LEU A 279 6.66 -3.95 17.71
C LEU A 279 6.38 -2.50 18.12
N SER A 280 7.43 -1.68 18.23
CA SER A 280 7.27 -0.23 18.44
C SER A 280 6.61 0.44 17.22
N SER A 281 6.12 1.67 17.37
CA SER A 281 5.49 2.42 16.28
C SER A 281 6.43 2.60 15.07
N ASP A 282 7.71 2.89 15.33
CA ASP A 282 8.72 3.06 14.29
C ASP A 282 9.04 1.73 13.58
N GLU A 283 9.12 0.65 14.34
CA GLU A 283 9.35 -0.69 13.81
C GLU A 283 8.17 -1.18 12.97
N LYS A 284 6.93 -0.90 13.39
CA LYS A 284 5.72 -1.17 12.61
C LYS A 284 5.74 -0.45 11.27
N THR A 285 6.12 0.83 11.28
CA THR A 285 6.25 1.65 10.07
C THR A 285 7.27 1.06 9.09
N ILE A 286 8.41 0.59 9.61
CA ILE A 286 9.44 -0.09 8.81
C ILE A 286 8.87 -1.38 8.19
N VAL A 287 8.23 -2.22 9.01
CA VAL A 287 7.64 -3.49 8.57
C VAL A 287 6.55 -3.27 7.53
N ALA A 288 5.67 -2.30 7.72
CA ALA A 288 4.61 -1.96 6.77
C ALA A 288 5.17 -1.61 5.39
N GLY A 289 6.26 -0.83 5.37
CA GLY A 289 7.02 -0.56 4.16
C GLY A 289 7.58 -1.80 3.48
N LEU A 290 8.15 -2.73 4.26
CA LEU A 290 8.70 -3.98 3.74
C LEU A 290 7.59 -4.90 3.19
N LEU A 291 6.45 -4.99 3.86
CA LEU A 291 5.28 -5.75 3.40
C LEU A 291 4.72 -5.18 2.09
N ALA A 292 4.55 -3.85 2.02
CA ALA A 292 4.14 -3.18 0.79
C ALA A 292 5.14 -3.44 -0.35
N LYS A 293 6.45 -3.43 -0.07
CA LYS A 293 7.49 -3.64 -1.08
C LYS A 293 7.61 -5.10 -1.56
N THR A 294 7.40 -6.07 -0.67
CA THR A 294 7.73 -7.49 -0.95
C THR A 294 6.53 -8.35 -1.26
N ILE A 295 5.36 -8.05 -0.69
CA ILE A 295 4.17 -8.91 -0.79
C ILE A 295 3.07 -8.22 -1.58
N GLU A 296 2.70 -7.01 -1.19
CA GLU A 296 1.46 -6.39 -1.68
C GLU A 296 1.63 -5.61 -2.99
N GLY A 297 2.86 -5.18 -3.28
CA GLY A 297 3.16 -4.26 -4.37
C GLY A 297 2.66 -2.86 -4.04
N GLY A 298 3.48 -2.07 -3.36
CA GLY A 298 3.15 -0.68 -3.02
C GLY A 298 3.12 0.20 -4.27
N GLU A 299 1.94 0.71 -4.61
CA GLU A 299 1.81 1.75 -5.63
C GLU A 299 2.06 3.12 -5.00
N VAL A 300 2.97 3.87 -5.61
CA VAL A 300 3.27 5.24 -5.21
C VAL A 300 2.76 6.18 -6.28
N VAL A 301 1.79 7.01 -5.92
CA VAL A 301 1.20 8.00 -6.80
C VAL A 301 1.83 9.35 -6.53
N LYS A 302 2.41 9.96 -7.55
CA LYS A 302 2.86 11.35 -7.50
C LYS A 302 1.76 12.22 -8.14
N LEU A 303 1.11 13.04 -7.33
CA LEU A 303 0.29 14.12 -7.84
C LEU A 303 1.19 15.33 -8.11
N GLY A 304 1.39 15.60 -9.39
CA GLY A 304 1.99 16.83 -9.88
C GLY A 304 0.94 17.69 -10.59
N ARG A 305 1.38 18.45 -11.59
CA ARG A 305 0.48 19.17 -12.50
C ARG A 305 -0.47 18.18 -13.17
N SER A 306 -1.75 18.26 -12.85
CA SER A 306 -2.80 17.41 -13.43
C SER A 306 -3.43 18.14 -14.61
N LEU A 307 -3.62 17.42 -15.72
CA LEU A 307 -4.29 17.89 -16.93
C LEU A 307 -5.71 17.34 -17.00
N LEU A 308 -6.70 18.21 -17.11
CA LEU A 308 -8.05 17.83 -17.53
C LEU A 308 -8.14 17.97 -19.05
N LEU A 309 -8.71 16.96 -19.71
CA LEU A 309 -9.29 17.08 -21.05
C LEU A 309 -10.81 17.05 -20.83
N LEU A 310 -11.48 18.15 -21.14
CA LEU A 310 -12.94 18.25 -21.15
C LEU A 310 -13.48 17.69 -22.47
#